data_AF-A0A841VSZ1-F1
#
_entry.id   AF-A0A841VSZ1-F1
#
_cell.length_a   1.000
_cell.length_b   1.000
_cell.length_c   1.000
_cell.angle_alpha   90.00
_cell.angle_beta   90.00
_cell.angle_gamma   90.00
#
_symmetry.space_group_name_H-M   'P 1'
#
loop_
_entity.id
_entity.type
_entity.pdbx_description
1 polymer ?
#
loop_
_entity_poly.entity_id
_entity_poly.type
_entity_poly.pdbx_seq_one_letter_code
_entity_poly.pdbx_strand_id
1 'polypeptide(L)'
;YVTSQEVQFIKEVELPETKKRKERTATLEIRYCPVSINPPSRLKKSGNFNVYALFATEINVPDGCEPVTWMLLTSELVTTQAEASQILRWYTYRWRIEEYHKILKSGCKAENYRLAGESMSTMLGFLTVIAAQLLRMTYLHRNSPHSSAELVLTKIQMDVLLASTPPKQKKQIQLTVDWAIRAIARLGGYLEHRKNSPIGIQVLWRGWLELESLCQGWLLHENLK
;
A
#
# COMPACT_ATOMS: atom_id res chain seq x y z
N TYR A 1 -23.59 -24.17 4.70
CA TYR A 1 -24.57 -23.31 4.02
C TYR A 1 -23.96 -22.58 2.84
N VAL A 2 -23.02 -21.64 3.03
CA VAL A 2 -22.41 -20.90 1.91
C VAL A 2 -21.56 -21.83 1.03
N THR A 3 -20.80 -22.75 1.65
CA THR A 3 -19.96 -23.74 0.98
C THR A 3 -20.74 -24.75 0.13
N SER A 4 -22.03 -24.95 0.44
CA SER A 4 -22.92 -25.86 -0.28
C SER A 4 -23.74 -25.17 -1.37
N GLN A 5 -23.57 -23.85 -1.56
CA GLN A 5 -24.19 -23.15 -2.68
C GLN A 5 -23.50 -23.53 -3.99
N GLU A 6 -24.24 -23.43 -5.09
CA GLU A 6 -23.69 -23.62 -6.43
C GLU A 6 -22.64 -22.56 -6.76
N VAL A 7 -21.61 -22.95 -7.50
CA VAL A 7 -20.61 -22.04 -8.04
C VAL A 7 -21.31 -21.05 -8.95
N GLN A 8 -21.20 -19.76 -8.64
CA GLN A 8 -21.82 -18.71 -9.42
C GLN A 8 -20.94 -18.31 -10.62
N PHE A 9 -19.63 -18.22 -10.41
CA PHE A 9 -18.65 -17.94 -11.45
C PHE A 9 -17.23 -18.29 -11.01
N ILE A 10 -16.29 -18.28 -11.97
CA ILE A 10 -14.85 -18.46 -11.74
C ILE A 10 -14.13 -17.13 -11.97
N LYS A 11 -13.11 -16.85 -11.17
CA LYS A 11 -12.30 -15.64 -11.30
C LYS A 11 -10.83 -15.89 -10.98
N GLU A 12 -9.97 -15.32 -11.79
CA GLU A 12 -8.53 -15.30 -11.53
C GLU A 12 -8.14 -14.13 -10.62
N VAL A 13 -7.22 -14.39 -9.70
CA VAL A 13 -6.63 -13.39 -8.81
C VAL A 13 -5.12 -13.57 -8.81
N GLU A 14 -4.41 -12.45 -9.03
CA GLU A 14 -2.96 -12.40 -8.86
C GLU A 14 -2.59 -12.43 -7.37
N LEU A 15 -1.76 -13.40 -7.01
CA LEU A 15 -1.26 -13.57 -5.67
C LEU A 15 0.20 -13.11 -5.62
N PRO A 16 0.54 -12.10 -4.79
CA PRO A 16 1.91 -11.64 -4.68
C PRO A 16 2.80 -12.68 -4.00
N GLU A 17 4.10 -12.58 -4.26
CA GLU A 17 5.12 -13.33 -3.55
C GLU A 17 5.09 -13.02 -2.03
N THR A 18 5.28 -14.06 -1.24
CA THR A 18 5.46 -14.00 0.22
C THR A 18 6.65 -14.85 0.62
N LYS A 19 7.08 -14.78 1.89
CA LYS A 19 8.16 -15.64 2.41
C LYS A 19 7.91 -17.15 2.22
N LYS A 20 6.65 -17.58 2.07
CA LYS A 20 6.26 -18.99 1.99
C LYS A 20 5.72 -19.41 0.62
N ARG A 21 5.43 -18.46 -0.28
CA ARG A 21 4.74 -18.72 -1.55
C ARG A 21 5.26 -17.79 -2.62
N LYS A 22 5.64 -18.35 -3.78
CA LYS A 22 5.97 -17.56 -4.98
C LYS A 22 4.75 -16.78 -5.49
N GLU A 23 5.01 -15.73 -6.25
CA GLU A 23 3.94 -15.09 -7.01
C GLU A 23 3.32 -16.07 -8.00
N ARG A 24 1.98 -16.03 -8.15
CA ARG A 24 1.24 -16.86 -9.09
C ARG A 24 -0.17 -16.33 -9.28
N THR A 25 -0.82 -16.73 -10.37
CA THR A 25 -2.26 -16.54 -10.56
C THR A 25 -3.01 -17.72 -9.94
N ALA A 26 -4.05 -17.43 -9.16
CA ALA A 26 -4.95 -18.45 -8.61
C ALA A 26 -6.33 -18.34 -9.26
N THR A 27 -6.88 -19.47 -9.68
CA THR A 27 -8.23 -19.57 -10.23
C THR A 27 -9.19 -19.93 -9.11
N LEU A 28 -10.16 -19.06 -8.83
CA LEU A 28 -11.08 -19.17 -7.70
C LEU A 28 -12.50 -19.44 -8.18
N GLU A 29 -13.14 -20.46 -7.64
CA GLU A 29 -14.59 -20.60 -7.67
C GLU A 29 -15.22 -19.66 -6.65
N ILE A 30 -16.22 -18.90 -7.08
CA ILE A 30 -16.90 -17.92 -6.24
C ILE A 30 -18.35 -18.35 -6.00
N ARG A 31 -18.72 -18.36 -4.73
CA ARG A 31 -20.08 -18.57 -4.24
C ARG A 31 -20.47 -17.37 -3.40
N TYR A 32 -21.70 -16.87 -3.52
CA TYR A 32 -22.18 -15.79 -2.67
C TYR A 32 -23.67 -15.92 -2.38
N CYS A 33 -24.08 -15.54 -1.19
CA CYS A 33 -25.49 -15.54 -0.78
C CYS A 33 -25.73 -14.63 0.43
N PRO A 34 -26.98 -14.16 0.66
CA PRO A 34 -27.35 -13.55 1.92
C PRO A 34 -27.29 -14.57 3.05
N VAL A 35 -26.84 -14.14 4.23
CA VAL A 35 -26.79 -14.95 5.45
C VAL A 35 -27.30 -14.15 6.65
N SER A 36 -27.98 -14.85 7.55
CA SER A 36 -28.45 -14.31 8.83
C SER A 36 -27.60 -14.89 9.95
N ILE A 37 -26.81 -14.05 10.61
CA ILE A 37 -25.86 -14.47 11.65
C ILE A 37 -26.41 -14.12 13.03
N ASN A 38 -26.45 -15.09 13.93
CA ASN A 38 -26.84 -14.87 15.31
C ASN A 38 -25.66 -14.31 16.13
N PRO A 39 -25.89 -13.39 17.08
CA PRO A 39 -24.86 -12.97 18.02
C PRO A 39 -24.34 -14.18 18.81
N PRO A 40 -23.04 -14.19 19.19
CA PRO A 40 -22.49 -15.21 20.07
C PRO A 40 -23.31 -15.34 21.35
N SER A 41 -23.58 -16.58 21.78
CA SER A 41 -24.40 -16.89 22.96
C SER A 41 -23.95 -16.15 24.22
N ARG A 42 -22.64 -15.92 24.39
CA ARG A 42 -22.08 -15.17 25.54
C ARG A 42 -22.61 -13.74 25.69
N LEU A 43 -23.05 -13.11 24.60
CA LEU A 43 -23.53 -11.72 24.65
C LEU A 43 -24.95 -11.61 25.18
N LYS A 44 -25.68 -12.72 25.34
CA LYS A 44 -27.09 -12.78 25.78
C LYS A 44 -28.00 -11.78 25.04
N LYS A 45 -27.62 -11.40 23.82
CA LYS A 45 -28.41 -10.52 22.94
C LYS A 45 -29.24 -11.39 22.02
N SER A 46 -30.52 -11.08 21.89
CA SER A 46 -31.38 -11.60 20.84
C SER A 46 -31.24 -10.76 19.57
N GLY A 47 -31.47 -11.37 18.41
CA GLY A 47 -31.44 -10.71 17.11
C GLY A 47 -30.63 -11.48 16.08
N ASN A 48 -30.68 -11.01 14.84
CA ASN A 48 -29.89 -11.51 13.72
C ASN A 48 -29.25 -10.35 12.95
N PHE A 49 -28.05 -10.61 12.43
CA PHE A 49 -27.34 -9.70 11.54
C PHE A 49 -27.41 -10.26 10.13
N ASN A 50 -28.19 -9.59 9.28
CA ASN A 50 -28.27 -9.93 7.86
C ASN A 50 -27.08 -9.28 7.14
N VAL A 51 -26.24 -10.13 6.55
CA VAL A 51 -25.07 -9.73 5.78
C VAL A 51 -24.98 -10.60 4.53
N TYR A 52 -24.08 -10.27 3.62
CA TYR A 52 -23.74 -11.15 2.51
C TYR A 52 -22.47 -11.91 2.83
N ALA A 53 -22.44 -13.18 2.44
CA ALA A 53 -21.25 -14.01 2.47
C ALA A 53 -20.75 -14.25 1.06
N LEU A 54 -19.44 -14.11 0.86
CA LEU A 54 -18.73 -14.50 -0.35
C LEU A 54 -17.68 -15.54 0.03
N PHE A 55 -17.78 -16.71 -0.57
CA PHE A 55 -16.84 -17.81 -0.40
C PHE A 55 -16.05 -18.01 -1.70
N ALA A 56 -14.74 -17.79 -1.63
CA ALA A 56 -13.82 -17.97 -2.73
C ALA A 56 -12.87 -19.13 -2.43
N THR A 57 -12.86 -20.14 -3.29
CA THR A 57 -12.02 -21.34 -3.13
C THR A 57 -11.20 -21.57 -4.38
N GLU A 58 -9.91 -21.77 -4.19
CA GLU A 58 -9.00 -22.08 -5.27
C GLU A 58 -9.20 -23.48 -5.83
N ILE A 59 -9.22 -23.57 -7.15
CA ILE A 59 -9.21 -24.83 -7.91
C ILE A 59 -7.86 -25.02 -8.60
N ASN A 60 -7.52 -26.27 -8.91
CA ASN A 60 -6.27 -26.63 -9.59
C ASN A 60 -5.02 -26.07 -8.88
N VAL A 61 -4.99 -26.22 -7.55
CA VAL A 61 -3.91 -25.71 -6.69
C VAL A 61 -2.60 -26.39 -7.08
N PRO A 62 -1.51 -25.64 -7.32
CA PRO A 62 -0.22 -26.22 -7.65
C PRO A 62 0.33 -27.10 -6.52
N ASP A 63 1.06 -28.15 -6.87
CA ASP A 63 1.68 -29.06 -5.91
C ASP A 63 2.53 -28.32 -4.88
N GLY A 64 2.34 -28.66 -3.60
CA GLY A 64 3.06 -28.05 -2.48
C GLY A 64 2.61 -26.63 -2.09
N CYS A 65 1.58 -26.08 -2.74
CA CYS A 65 0.98 -24.81 -2.32
C CYS A 65 -0.24 -25.02 -1.40
N GLU A 66 -0.37 -24.18 -0.37
CA GLU A 66 -1.62 -24.09 0.37
C GLU A 66 -2.72 -23.42 -0.49
N PRO A 67 -3.94 -23.98 -0.53
CA PRO A 67 -5.04 -23.44 -1.32
C PRO A 67 -5.50 -22.08 -0.77
N VAL A 68 -5.81 -21.14 -1.65
CA VAL A 68 -6.55 -19.94 -1.27
C VAL A 68 -7.98 -20.31 -0.93
N THR A 69 -8.40 -20.01 0.30
CA THR A 69 -9.78 -20.17 0.75
C THR A 69 -10.18 -18.95 1.57
N TRP A 70 -11.13 -18.16 1.07
CA TRP A 70 -11.60 -16.94 1.72
C TRP A 70 -13.11 -17.01 1.96
N MET A 71 -13.51 -16.90 3.23
CA MET A 71 -14.89 -16.61 3.63
C MET A 71 -14.96 -15.13 4.02
N LEU A 72 -15.60 -14.32 3.19
CA LEU A 72 -15.75 -12.89 3.39
C LEU A 72 -17.19 -12.59 3.80
N LEU A 73 -17.35 -11.84 4.89
CA LEU A 73 -18.64 -11.28 5.29
C LEU A 73 -18.63 -9.79 4.98
N THR A 74 -19.70 -9.29 4.36
CA THR A 74 -19.81 -7.89 3.96
C THR A 74 -21.21 -7.35 4.20
N SER A 75 -21.29 -6.06 4.55
CA SER A 75 -22.53 -5.30 4.61
C SER A 75 -23.02 -4.85 3.24
N GLU A 76 -22.14 -4.86 2.24
CA GLU A 76 -22.49 -4.52 0.86
C GLU A 76 -23.42 -5.57 0.25
N LEU A 77 -24.28 -5.14 -0.66
CA LEU A 77 -25.12 -6.05 -1.43
C LEU A 77 -24.24 -6.90 -2.37
N VAL A 78 -24.50 -8.20 -2.39
CA VAL A 78 -23.85 -9.15 -3.32
C VAL A 78 -24.90 -10.03 -3.95
N THR A 79 -25.50 -9.52 -5.02
CA THR A 79 -26.55 -10.17 -5.81
C THR A 79 -26.09 -10.50 -7.22
N THR A 80 -25.06 -9.80 -7.70
CA THR A 80 -24.50 -9.98 -9.05
C THR A 80 -23.03 -10.39 -9.02
N GLN A 81 -22.58 -10.99 -10.13
CA GLN A 81 -21.16 -11.31 -10.34
C GLN A 81 -20.25 -10.06 -10.25
N ALA A 82 -20.73 -8.90 -10.70
CA ALA A 82 -19.98 -7.66 -10.68
C ALA A 82 -19.74 -7.17 -9.23
N GLU A 83 -20.77 -7.21 -8.39
CA GLU A 83 -20.69 -6.88 -6.97
C GLU A 83 -19.75 -7.85 -6.23
N ALA A 84 -19.91 -9.16 -6.44
CA ALA A 84 -19.03 -10.17 -5.84
C ALA A 84 -17.56 -9.96 -6.27
N SER A 85 -17.36 -9.67 -7.55
CA SER A 85 -16.05 -9.33 -8.11
C SER A 85 -15.42 -8.10 -7.48
N GLN A 86 -16.22 -7.11 -7.11
CA GLN A 86 -15.77 -5.88 -6.45
C GLN A 86 -15.36 -6.16 -5.00
N ILE A 87 -16.14 -6.93 -4.24
CA ILE A 87 -15.78 -7.34 -2.87
C ILE A 87 -14.46 -8.10 -2.85
N LEU A 88 -14.29 -9.05 -3.78
CA LEU A 88 -13.05 -9.80 -3.90
C LEU A 88 -11.86 -8.86 -4.21
N ARG A 89 -12.03 -7.92 -5.14
CA ARG A 89 -11.01 -6.91 -5.48
C ARG A 89 -10.67 -6.00 -4.30
N TRP A 90 -11.66 -5.58 -3.51
CA TRP A 90 -11.38 -4.78 -2.31
C TRP A 90 -10.60 -5.59 -1.27
N TYR A 91 -10.93 -6.88 -1.11
CA TYR A 91 -10.21 -7.75 -0.19
C TYR A 91 -8.74 -7.97 -0.59
N THR A 92 -8.40 -7.98 -1.89
CA THR A 92 -7.00 -8.05 -2.31
C THR A 92 -6.18 -6.84 -1.85
N TYR A 93 -6.82 -5.68 -1.62
CA TYR A 93 -6.16 -4.49 -1.07
C TYR A 93 -5.93 -4.54 0.43
N ARG A 94 -6.44 -5.56 1.15
CA ARG A 94 -6.21 -5.71 2.60
C ARG A 94 -4.73 -5.69 2.96
N TRP A 95 -3.86 -6.19 2.09
CA TRP A 95 -2.41 -6.26 2.31
C TRP A 95 -1.69 -4.90 2.32
N ARG A 96 -2.34 -3.83 1.81
CA ARG A 96 -1.78 -2.47 1.84
C ARG A 96 -1.51 -1.98 3.26
N ILE A 97 -2.27 -2.44 4.25
CA ILE A 97 -2.01 -2.11 5.66
C ILE A 97 -0.69 -2.70 6.17
N GLU A 98 -0.27 -3.85 5.65
CA GLU A 98 1.02 -4.45 6.01
C GLU A 98 2.18 -3.73 5.36
N GLU A 99 2.00 -3.24 4.12
CA GLU A 99 2.95 -2.30 3.53
C GLU A 99 3.07 -1.06 4.39
N TYR A 100 1.95 -0.44 4.80
CA TYR A 100 1.92 0.70 5.74
C TYR A 100 2.70 0.40 7.04
N HIS A 101 2.42 -0.73 7.71
CA HIS A 101 3.14 -1.14 8.91
C HIS A 101 4.64 -1.31 8.66
N LYS A 102 5.02 -1.86 7.50
CA LYS A 102 6.43 -2.00 7.10
C LYS A 102 7.07 -0.62 6.89
N ILE A 103 6.37 0.36 6.33
CA ILE A 103 6.86 1.74 6.21
C ILE A 103 7.08 2.31 7.62
N LEU A 104 6.07 2.24 8.48
CA LEU A 104 6.11 2.84 9.81
C LEU A 104 7.21 2.22 10.69
N LYS A 105 7.32 0.89 10.69
CA LYS A 105 8.26 0.17 11.55
C LYS A 105 9.66 0.11 10.96
N SER A 106 9.80 -0.37 9.73
CA SER A 106 11.12 -0.63 9.11
C SER A 106 11.65 0.56 8.30
N GLY A 107 10.77 1.38 7.74
CA GLY A 107 11.12 2.65 7.09
C GLY A 107 11.39 3.70 8.15
N CYS A 108 10.32 4.26 8.74
CA CYS A 108 10.34 5.32 9.74
C CYS A 108 11.04 4.94 11.06
N LYS A 109 11.44 3.67 11.24
CA LYS A 109 12.12 3.16 12.44
C LYS A 109 11.34 3.47 13.73
N ALA A 110 10.01 3.47 13.69
CA ALA A 110 9.17 3.87 14.82
C ALA A 110 9.50 3.11 16.12
N GLU A 111 9.92 1.84 16.02
CA GLU A 111 10.26 0.99 17.18
C GLU A 111 11.68 1.23 17.73
N ASN A 112 12.51 2.02 17.05
CA ASN A 112 13.88 2.33 17.50
C ASN A 112 13.94 3.55 18.42
N TYR A 113 12.90 4.39 18.43
CA TYR A 113 12.85 5.55 19.31
C TYR A 113 12.67 5.12 20.77
N ARG A 114 13.39 5.79 21.69
CA ARG A 114 13.37 5.51 23.14
C ARG A 114 12.86 6.73 23.93
N LEU A 115 11.78 7.34 23.44
CA LEU A 115 11.11 8.46 24.10
C LEU A 115 10.21 7.93 25.24
N ALA A 116 10.11 8.70 26.32
CA ALA A 116 9.25 8.37 27.46
C ALA A 116 7.94 9.16 27.44
N GLY A 117 6.91 8.61 28.09
CA GLY A 117 5.62 9.29 28.30
C GLY A 117 4.94 9.73 27.00
N GLU A 118 4.32 10.92 27.04
CA GLU A 118 3.53 11.48 25.92
C GLU A 118 4.37 11.78 24.67
N SER A 119 5.67 12.03 24.82
CA SER A 119 6.56 12.33 23.69
C SER A 119 6.61 11.19 22.67
N MET A 120 6.45 9.94 23.10
CA MET A 120 6.37 8.79 22.19
C MET A 120 5.08 8.85 21.35
N SER A 121 3.94 9.15 21.97
CA SER A 121 2.66 9.31 21.28
C SER A 121 2.68 10.45 20.27
N THR A 122 3.28 11.59 20.65
CA THR A 122 3.46 12.74 19.75
C THR A 122 4.32 12.37 18.55
N MET A 123 5.47 11.73 18.76
CA MET A 123 6.34 11.26 17.67
C MET A 123 5.60 10.29 16.74
N LEU A 124 4.88 9.31 17.29
CA LEU A 124 4.07 8.39 16.49
C LEU A 124 3.00 9.11 15.66
N GLY A 125 2.40 10.18 16.18
CA GLY A 125 1.49 11.04 15.41
C GLY A 125 2.13 11.58 14.13
N PHE A 126 3.37 12.06 14.19
CA PHE A 126 4.10 12.50 12.99
C PHE A 126 4.51 11.33 12.07
N LEU A 127 5.06 10.25 12.64
CA LEU A 127 5.54 9.11 11.85
C LEU A 127 4.42 8.39 11.09
N THR A 128 3.21 8.34 11.65
CA THR A 128 2.04 7.73 10.98
C THR A 128 1.62 8.51 9.74
N VAL A 129 1.58 9.85 9.82
CA VAL A 129 1.29 10.72 8.66
C VAL A 129 2.36 10.58 7.59
N ILE A 130 3.63 10.59 7.98
CA ILE A 130 4.74 10.41 7.02
C ILE A 130 4.69 9.02 6.37
N ALA A 131 4.42 7.97 7.14
CA ALA A 131 4.26 6.62 6.60
C ALA A 131 3.11 6.53 5.59
N ALA A 132 1.98 7.17 5.87
CA ALA A 132 0.84 7.23 4.95
C ALA A 132 1.19 8.00 3.66
N GLN A 133 1.92 9.11 3.77
CA GLN A 133 2.38 9.88 2.60
C GLN A 133 3.31 9.06 1.71
N LEU A 134 4.27 8.34 2.31
CA LEU A 134 5.19 7.47 1.56
C LEU A 134 4.47 6.29 0.89
N LEU A 135 3.44 5.74 1.55
CA LEU A 135 2.58 4.73 0.93
C LEU A 135 1.86 5.32 -0.29
N ARG A 136 1.24 6.50 -0.13
CA ARG A 136 0.54 7.22 -1.21
C ARG A 136 1.48 7.49 -2.38
N MET A 137 2.68 7.98 -2.11
CA MET A 137 3.73 8.22 -3.09
C MET A 137 4.10 6.94 -3.87
N THR A 138 4.26 5.82 -3.16
CA THR A 138 4.54 4.51 -3.77
C THR A 138 3.43 4.10 -4.74
N TYR A 139 2.16 4.28 -4.36
CA TYR A 139 1.03 3.94 -5.22
C TYR A 139 0.80 4.92 -6.37
N LEU A 140 1.06 6.22 -6.17
CA LEU A 140 1.04 7.20 -7.26
C LEU A 140 2.12 6.89 -8.30
N HIS A 141 3.30 6.46 -7.87
CA HIS A 141 4.35 6.03 -8.79
C HIS A 141 3.93 4.83 -9.65
N ARG A 142 3.27 3.84 -9.03
CA ARG A 142 2.80 2.62 -9.72
C ARG A 142 1.62 2.89 -10.66
N ASN A 143 0.66 3.70 -10.22
CA ASN A 143 -0.64 3.81 -10.89
C ASN A 143 -0.76 5.07 -11.77
N SER A 144 0.04 6.10 -11.51
CA SER A 144 -0.07 7.41 -12.17
C SER A 144 1.30 8.10 -12.32
N PRO A 145 2.32 7.42 -12.89
CA PRO A 145 3.70 7.93 -12.96
C PRO A 145 3.84 9.24 -13.75
N HIS A 146 2.95 9.50 -14.71
CA HIS A 146 2.99 10.67 -15.59
C HIS A 146 2.25 11.89 -15.05
N SER A 147 1.58 11.78 -13.90
CA SER A 147 0.92 12.92 -13.25
C SER A 147 1.94 13.94 -12.74
N SER A 148 1.48 15.17 -12.45
CA SER A 148 2.34 16.25 -11.94
C SER A 148 3.06 15.87 -10.64
N ALA A 149 4.35 16.24 -10.54
CA ALA A 149 5.15 16.10 -9.32
C ALA A 149 4.56 16.87 -8.12
N GLU A 150 3.76 17.92 -8.37
CA GLU A 150 3.07 18.70 -7.32
C GLU A 150 2.09 17.86 -6.49
N LEU A 151 1.66 16.69 -7.00
CA LEU A 151 0.83 15.77 -6.22
C LEU A 151 1.58 15.15 -5.03
N VAL A 152 2.92 15.15 -5.06
CA VAL A 152 3.78 14.47 -4.08
C VAL A 152 4.83 15.40 -3.45
N LEU A 153 5.15 16.53 -4.08
CA LEU A 153 6.18 17.46 -3.64
C LEU A 153 5.67 18.90 -3.56
N THR A 154 6.20 19.64 -2.60
CA THR A 154 6.09 21.11 -2.55
C THR A 154 7.03 21.76 -3.56
N LYS A 155 6.82 23.05 -3.84
CA LYS A 155 7.71 23.83 -4.71
C LYS A 155 9.16 23.83 -4.21
N ILE A 156 9.38 24.05 -2.91
CA ILE A 156 10.73 24.04 -2.30
C ILE A 156 11.39 22.68 -2.49
N GLN A 157 10.68 21.59 -2.23
CA GLN A 157 11.21 20.24 -2.42
C GLN A 157 11.59 19.99 -3.89
N MET A 158 10.77 20.43 -4.84
CA MET A 158 11.09 20.33 -6.26
C MET A 158 12.32 21.16 -6.63
N ASP A 159 12.41 22.40 -6.15
CA ASP A 159 13.54 23.30 -6.41
C ASP A 159 14.85 22.72 -5.86
N VAL A 160 14.82 22.14 -4.66
CA VAL A 160 15.97 21.44 -4.04
C VAL A 160 16.38 20.21 -4.85
N LEU A 161 15.42 19.37 -5.25
CA LEU A 161 15.71 18.20 -6.09
C LEU A 161 16.28 18.60 -7.46
N LEU A 162 15.71 19.64 -8.07
CA LEU A 162 16.25 20.22 -9.29
C LEU A 162 17.68 20.73 -9.05
N ALA A 163 17.93 21.51 -7.99
CA ALA A 163 19.25 22.02 -7.66
C ALA A 163 20.28 20.90 -7.54
N SER A 164 19.93 19.79 -6.88
CA SER A 164 20.78 18.59 -6.72
C SER A 164 21.01 17.77 -8.00
N THR A 165 20.27 18.04 -9.08
CA THR A 165 20.38 17.31 -10.34
C THR A 165 21.51 17.86 -11.23
N PRO A 166 22.34 17.00 -11.88
CA PRO A 166 23.37 17.44 -12.82
C PRO A 166 22.81 18.28 -13.99
N PRO A 167 23.52 19.35 -14.44
CA PRO A 167 23.03 20.25 -15.49
C PRO A 167 22.64 19.57 -16.81
N LYS A 168 23.34 18.50 -17.19
CA LYS A 168 23.04 17.72 -18.41
C LYS A 168 21.68 17.02 -18.33
N GLN A 169 21.27 16.59 -17.14
CA GLN A 169 19.98 15.92 -16.92
C GLN A 169 18.84 16.94 -16.76
N LYS A 170 19.10 18.14 -16.23
CA LYS A 170 18.09 19.21 -16.03
C LYS A 170 17.30 19.57 -17.30
N LYS A 171 17.95 19.62 -18.46
CA LYS A 171 17.32 20.04 -19.73
C LYS A 171 16.23 19.09 -20.25
N GLN A 172 16.15 17.87 -19.73
CA GLN A 172 15.23 16.83 -20.19
C GLN A 172 14.21 16.42 -19.12
N ILE A 173 14.16 17.12 -17.98
CA ILE A 173 13.26 16.75 -16.90
C ILE A 173 11.83 17.17 -17.24
N GLN A 174 10.93 16.20 -17.18
CA GLN A 174 9.50 16.44 -16.98
C GLN A 174 9.19 16.28 -15.50
N LEU A 175 8.53 17.28 -14.90
CA LEU A 175 8.18 17.30 -13.48
C LEU A 175 6.99 16.37 -13.19
N THR A 176 7.22 15.06 -13.31
CA THR A 176 6.23 14.01 -13.09
C THR A 176 6.43 13.32 -11.74
N VAL A 177 5.42 12.56 -11.30
CA VAL A 177 5.54 11.66 -10.14
C VAL A 177 6.72 10.69 -10.31
N ASP A 178 6.91 10.08 -11.49
CA ASP A 178 8.05 9.19 -11.73
C ASP A 178 9.39 9.90 -11.53
N TRP A 179 9.54 11.12 -12.06
CA TRP A 179 10.75 11.92 -11.82
C TRP A 179 10.96 12.19 -10.34
N ALA A 180 9.93 12.68 -9.64
CA ALA A 180 10.00 13.05 -8.23
C ALA A 180 10.43 11.85 -7.37
N ILE A 181 9.77 10.70 -7.55
CA ILE A 181 10.02 9.49 -6.76
C ILE A 181 11.41 8.93 -7.04
N ARG A 182 11.88 8.95 -8.30
CA ARG A 182 13.24 8.54 -8.63
C ARG A 182 14.30 9.49 -8.07
N ALA A 183 14.05 10.79 -8.09
CA ALA A 183 14.96 11.79 -7.54
C ALA A 183 15.11 11.60 -6.01
N ILE A 184 14.00 11.42 -5.29
CA ILE A 184 14.00 11.07 -3.86
C ILE A 184 14.72 9.74 -3.64
N ALA A 185 14.41 8.71 -4.43
CA ALA A 185 15.05 7.40 -4.26
C ALA A 185 16.57 7.46 -4.46
N ARG A 186 17.07 8.29 -5.39
CA ARG A 186 18.53 8.50 -5.58
C ARG A 186 19.19 9.08 -4.33
N LEU A 187 18.57 10.06 -3.67
CA LEU A 187 19.04 10.56 -2.37
C LEU A 187 19.09 9.42 -1.33
N GLY A 188 18.15 8.49 -1.39
CA GLY A 188 18.11 7.30 -0.55
C GLY A 188 19.07 6.17 -0.92
N GLY A 189 19.91 6.35 -1.96
CA GLY A 189 20.88 5.35 -2.42
C GLY A 189 20.38 4.42 -3.55
N TYR A 190 19.32 4.79 -4.27
CA TYR A 190 18.87 4.04 -5.44
C TYR A 190 19.84 4.22 -6.62
N LEU A 191 20.38 3.10 -7.11
CA LEU A 191 21.40 3.09 -8.17
C LEU A 191 20.78 2.95 -9.57
N GLU A 192 21.36 3.66 -10.54
CA GLU A 192 20.83 3.75 -11.92
C GLU A 192 20.80 2.41 -12.67
N HIS A 193 21.74 1.50 -12.38
CA HIS A 193 21.74 0.16 -13.00
C HIS A 193 20.54 -0.71 -12.57
N ARG A 194 19.83 -0.32 -11.50
CA ARG A 194 18.59 -0.96 -11.06
C ARG A 194 17.33 -0.25 -11.58
N LYS A 195 17.42 0.64 -12.58
CA LYS A 195 16.28 1.48 -13.04
C LYS A 195 14.93 0.77 -13.26
N ASN A 196 14.95 -0.53 -13.58
CA ASN A 196 13.78 -1.37 -13.82
C ASN A 196 13.27 -2.13 -12.59
N SER A 197 13.98 -2.08 -11.46
CA SER A 197 13.55 -2.69 -10.20
C SER A 197 12.54 -1.79 -9.48
N PRO A 198 11.59 -2.36 -8.73
CA PRO A 198 10.73 -1.57 -7.86
C PRO A 198 11.56 -0.80 -6.81
N ILE A 199 11.21 0.47 -6.59
CA ILE A 199 11.84 1.27 -5.53
C ILE A 199 11.37 0.74 -4.17
N GLY A 200 12.32 0.23 -3.39
CA GLY A 200 12.04 -0.31 -2.07
C GLY A 200 11.70 0.79 -1.06
N ILE A 201 10.76 0.50 -0.15
CA ILE A 201 10.28 1.51 0.80
C ILE A 201 11.38 2.11 1.69
N GLN A 202 12.36 1.31 2.09
CA GLN A 202 13.47 1.78 2.93
C GLN A 202 14.33 2.82 2.19
N VAL A 203 14.50 2.66 0.88
CA VAL A 203 15.23 3.60 0.03
C VAL A 203 14.43 4.90 -0.09
N LEU A 204 13.12 4.80 -0.34
CA LEU A 204 12.24 5.96 -0.43
C LEU A 204 12.20 6.75 0.88
N TRP A 205 12.10 6.09 2.03
CA TRP A 205 12.16 6.72 3.34
C TRP A 205 13.47 7.48 3.59
N ARG A 206 14.62 6.83 3.34
CA ARG A 206 15.94 7.47 3.51
C ARG A 206 16.06 8.70 2.63
N GLY A 207 15.63 8.59 1.37
CA GLY A 207 15.63 9.70 0.43
C GLY A 207 14.71 10.83 0.85
N TRP A 208 13.54 10.52 1.42
CA TRP A 208 12.62 11.51 1.95
C TRP A 208 13.24 12.30 3.11
N LEU A 209 13.85 11.61 4.09
CA LEU A 209 14.56 12.27 5.18
C LEU A 209 15.69 13.17 4.68
N GLU A 210 16.51 12.67 3.75
CA GLU A 210 17.60 13.44 3.16
C GLU A 210 17.08 14.70 2.45
N LEU A 211 15.98 14.57 1.70
CA LEU A 211 15.33 15.72 1.06
C LEU A 211 14.86 16.76 2.08
N GLU A 212 14.23 16.34 3.17
CA GLU A 212 13.80 17.26 4.24
C GLU A 212 14.99 18.00 4.86
N SER A 213 16.11 17.31 5.11
CA SER A 213 17.35 17.93 5.60
C SER A 213 17.92 18.95 4.60
N LEU A 214 17.91 18.63 3.30
CA LEU A 214 18.35 19.56 2.25
C LEU A 214 17.42 20.78 2.15
N CYS A 215 16.10 20.59 2.29
CA CYS A 215 15.14 21.70 2.29
C CYS A 215 15.34 22.62 3.49
N GLN A 216 15.62 22.08 4.67
CA GLN A 216 15.97 22.89 5.84
C GLN A 216 17.22 23.73 5.58
N GLY A 217 18.28 23.13 5.03
CA GLY A 217 19.50 23.87 4.67
C GLY A 217 19.25 24.97 3.63
N TRP A 218 18.43 24.69 2.62
CA TRP A 218 18.02 25.66 1.61
C TRP A 218 17.30 26.87 2.22
N LEU A 219 16.32 26.61 3.07
CA LEU A 219 15.54 27.67 3.74
C LEU A 219 16.39 28.49 4.71
N LEU A 220 17.32 27.87 5.43
CA LEU A 220 18.26 28.59 6.29
C LEU A 220 19.16 29.54 5.50
N HIS A 221 19.59 29.16 4.29
CA HIS A 221 20.37 30.04 3.43
C HIS A 221 19.57 31.25 2.94
N GLU A 222 18.26 31.11 2.71
CA GLU A 222 17.40 32.24 2.35
C GLU A 222 17.34 33.31 3.44
N ASN A 223 17.48 32.93 4.72
CA ASN A 223 17.54 33.87 5.83
C ASN A 223 18.84 34.70 5.90
N LEU A 224 19.86 34.37 5.10
CA LEU A 224 21.10 35.16 4.99
C LEU A 224 21.01 36.25 3.90
N LYS A 225 19.96 36.25 3.08
CA LYS A 225 19.72 37.24 2.03
C LYS A 225 18.86 38.40 2.56
#